data_AF-A0A7W7ZF47-F1
#
_entry.id   AF-A0A7W7ZF47-F1
#
_cell.length_a   1.000
_cell.length_b   1.000
_cell.length_c   1.000
_cell.angle_alpha   90.00
_cell.angle_beta   90.00
_cell.angle_gamma   90.00
#
_symmetry.space_group_name_H-M   'P 1'
#
loop_
_entity.id
_entity.type
_entity.pdbx_description
1 polymer ?
#
loop_
_entity_poly.entity_id
_entity_poly.type
_entity_poly.pdbx_seq_one_letter_code
_entity_poly.pdbx_strand_id
1 'polypeptide(L)'
;MNSPLVLAPLTSLPSIFTVRPEARTRMRDFFSSHIRNPNTRRAYREAVRQFSEFCAEHRIVDLTQVEPVHVAAFVETQLKTQSKPTVKLRLAALRMLFDWMVVGQVIP
;
A
#
# COMPACT_ATOMS: atom_id res chain seq x y z
N MET A 1 31.28 -14.41 24.91
CA MET A 1 30.30 -13.33 25.10
C MET A 1 29.65 -13.08 23.76
N ASN A 2 28.38 -13.45 23.61
CA ASN A 2 27.68 -13.48 22.33
C ASN A 2 27.39 -12.06 21.84
N SER A 3 27.93 -11.72 20.67
CA SER A 3 27.53 -10.54 19.91
C SER A 3 26.04 -10.67 19.53
N PRO A 4 25.21 -9.63 19.73
CA PRO A 4 23.83 -9.69 19.27
C PRO A 4 23.82 -9.66 17.73
N LEU A 5 23.07 -10.59 17.15
CA LEU A 5 22.72 -10.58 15.73
C LEU A 5 21.97 -9.27 15.43
N VAL A 6 22.60 -8.39 14.66
CA VAL A 6 21.93 -7.23 14.07
C VAL A 6 20.97 -7.77 13.01
N LEU A 7 19.69 -7.84 13.36
CA LEU A 7 18.63 -8.01 12.37
C LEU A 7 18.57 -6.69 11.58
N ALA A 8 19.17 -6.66 10.40
CA ALA A 8 18.93 -5.55 9.47
C ALA A 8 17.42 -5.49 9.20
N PRO A 9 16.73 -4.34 9.40
CA PRO A 9 15.36 -4.22 8.95
C PRO A 9 15.38 -4.33 7.42
N LEU A 10 14.64 -5.30 6.88
CA LEU A 10 14.27 -5.29 5.47
C LEU A 10 13.69 -3.90 5.21
N THR A 11 14.37 -3.13 4.37
CA THR A 11 14.11 -1.73 4.04
C THR A 11 12.69 -1.61 3.50
N SER A 12 11.69 -1.53 4.39
CA SER A 12 10.38 -1.04 4.04
C SER A 12 10.56 0.44 3.86
N LEU A 13 10.61 0.92 2.62
CA LEU A 13 10.32 2.33 2.37
C LEU A 13 9.13 2.72 3.23
N PRO A 14 9.16 3.88 3.91
CA PRO A 14 8.05 4.30 4.75
C PRO A 14 6.82 4.32 3.85
N SER A 15 5.98 3.30 4.02
CA SER A 15 4.73 3.24 3.32
C SER A 15 3.89 4.36 3.90
N ILE A 16 3.29 5.20 3.06
CA ILE A 16 2.36 6.26 3.51
C ILE A 16 1.28 5.67 4.45
N PHE A 17 0.95 4.39 4.28
CA PHE A 17 0.02 3.62 5.10
C PHE A 17 0.54 3.24 6.49
N THR A 18 1.80 3.53 6.81
CA THR A 18 2.45 3.20 8.09
C THR A 18 2.89 4.41 8.91
N VAL A 19 2.73 5.62 8.36
CA VAL A 19 3.06 6.88 9.05
C VAL A 19 2.17 7.08 10.27
N ARG A 20 0.88 6.74 10.14
CA ARG A 20 -0.11 6.81 11.22
C ARG A 20 -0.31 5.44 11.89
N PRO A 21 -0.25 5.33 13.24
CA PRO A 21 -0.47 4.07 13.95
C PRO A 21 -1.82 3.41 13.64
N GLU A 22 -2.89 4.21 13.52
CA GLU A 22 -4.24 3.76 13.18
C GLU A 22 -4.30 3.18 11.76
N ALA A 23 -3.68 3.86 10.79
CA ALA A 23 -3.59 3.37 9.40
C ALA A 23 -2.80 2.06 9.31
N ARG A 24 -1.67 1.97 10.03
CA ARG A 24 -0.85 0.76 10.09
C ARG A 24 -1.63 -0.43 10.63
N THR A 25 -2.35 -0.22 11.74
CA THR A 25 -3.19 -1.23 12.38
C THR A 25 -4.28 -1.68 11.41
N ARG A 26 -4.98 -0.72 10.77
CA ARG A 26 -6.10 -1.02 9.90
C ARG A 26 -5.69 -1.71 8.60
N MET A 27 -4.53 -1.33 8.05
CA MET A 27 -3.91 -2.02 6.92
C MET A 27 -3.55 -3.46 7.28
N ARG A 28 -2.96 -3.70 8.46
CA ARG A 28 -2.66 -5.06 8.92
C ARG A 28 -3.94 -5.90 9.01
N ASP A 29 -5.01 -5.33 9.57
CA ASP A 29 -6.30 -6.01 9.69
C ASP A 29 -6.91 -6.33 8.33
N PHE A 30 -6.81 -5.43 7.35
CA PHE A 30 -7.24 -5.69 5.98
C PHE A 30 -6.54 -6.93 5.40
N PHE A 31 -5.22 -6.99 5.51
CA PHE A 31 -4.45 -8.11 4.96
C PHE A 31 -4.61 -9.43 5.74
N SER A 32 -4.87 -9.38 7.04
CA SER A 32 -5.02 -10.57 7.89
C SER A 32 -6.44 -11.14 7.87
N SER A 33 -7.47 -10.28 7.87
CA SER A 33 -8.87 -10.67 8.03
C SER A 33 -9.66 -10.72 6.73
N HIS A 34 -9.37 -9.81 5.79
CA HIS A 34 -10.20 -9.60 4.60
C HIS A 34 -9.76 -10.46 3.40
N ILE A 35 -8.47 -10.77 3.28
CA ILE A 35 -7.92 -11.48 2.12
C ILE A 35 -7.46 -12.89 2.52
N ARG A 36 -8.29 -13.90 2.25
CA ARG A 36 -7.97 -15.31 2.55
C ARG A 36 -6.96 -15.94 1.59
N ASN A 37 -7.03 -15.60 0.29
CA ASN A 37 -6.15 -16.16 -0.72
C ASN A 37 -4.71 -15.60 -0.59
N PRO A 38 -3.68 -16.44 -0.34
CA PRO A 38 -2.30 -15.99 -0.15
C PRO A 38 -1.71 -15.33 -1.40
N ASN A 39 -2.10 -15.77 -2.60
CA ASN A 39 -1.64 -15.17 -3.86
C ASN A 39 -2.21 -13.76 -4.04
N THR A 40 -3.52 -13.59 -3.79
CA THR A 40 -4.15 -12.26 -3.82
C THR A 40 -3.53 -11.35 -2.78
N ARG A 41 -3.27 -11.86 -1.56
CA ARG A 41 -2.64 -11.10 -0.47
C ARG A 41 -1.25 -10.61 -0.86
N ARG A 42 -0.44 -11.45 -1.51
CA ARG A 42 0.88 -11.07 -2.01
C ARG A 42 0.79 -9.99 -3.10
N ALA A 43 -0.11 -10.18 -4.07
CA ALA A 43 -0.30 -9.21 -5.15
C ALA A 43 -0.78 -7.85 -4.64
N TYR A 44 -1.66 -7.82 -3.64
CA TYR A 44 -2.16 -6.59 -3.05
C TYR A 44 -1.08 -5.88 -2.22
N ARG A 45 -0.27 -6.62 -1.44
CA ARG A 45 0.89 -6.02 -0.74
C ARG A 45 1.85 -5.36 -1.72
N GLU A 46 2.09 -6.02 -2.85
CA GLU A 46 2.96 -5.47 -3.89
C GLU A 46 2.36 -4.21 -4.54
N ALA A 47 1.04 -4.17 -4.75
CA ALA A 47 0.35 -2.96 -5.23
C ALA A 47 0.52 -1.79 -4.24
N VAL A 48 0.35 -2.04 -2.94
CA VAL A 48 0.49 -1.04 -1.88
C VAL A 48 1.92 -0.54 -1.75
N ARG A 49 2.91 -1.44 -1.89
CA ARG A 49 4.33 -1.07 -1.92
C ARG A 49 4.62 -0.12 -3.08
N GLN A 50 4.28 -0.52 -4.31
CA GLN A 50 4.54 0.30 -5.50
C GLN A 50 3.81 1.64 -5.47
N PHE A 51 2.58 1.67 -4.95
CA PHE A 51 1.87 2.93 -4.78
C PHE A 51 2.54 3.83 -3.72
N SER A 52 3.06 3.25 -2.63
CA SER A 52 3.81 4.02 -1.63
C SER A 52 5.10 4.62 -2.21
N GLU A 53 5.78 3.88 -3.09
CA GLU A 53 6.97 4.34 -3.81
C GLU A 53 6.64 5.51 -4.73
N PHE A 54 5.58 5.36 -5.53
CA PHE A 54 5.05 6.44 -6.35
C PHE A 54 4.72 7.67 -5.50
N CYS A 55 4.03 7.51 -4.37
CA CYS A 55 3.75 8.63 -3.48
C CYS A 55 5.02 9.32 -2.96
N ALA A 56 6.04 8.56 -2.56
CA ALA A 56 7.31 9.11 -2.12
C ALA A 56 8.02 9.93 -3.22
N GLU A 57 8.04 9.42 -4.46
CA GLU A 57 8.57 10.13 -5.64
C GLU A 57 7.84 11.45 -5.90
N HIS A 58 6.54 11.49 -5.61
CA HIS A 58 5.68 12.66 -5.74
C HIS A 58 5.58 13.53 -4.46
N ARG A 59 6.41 13.28 -3.45
CA ARG A 59 6.43 13.99 -2.15
C ARG A 59 5.10 13.92 -1.37
N ILE A 60 4.31 12.88 -1.62
CA ILE A 60 3.11 12.54 -0.85
C ILE A 60 3.59 11.68 0.33
N VAL A 61 3.56 12.25 1.53
CA VAL A 61 4.15 11.63 2.73
C VAL A 61 3.10 11.15 3.73
N ASP A 62 1.85 11.58 3.59
CA ASP A 62 0.73 11.18 4.45
C ASP A 62 -0.46 10.71 3.59
N LEU A 63 -1.20 9.70 4.08
CA LEU A 63 -2.40 9.19 3.42
C LEU A 63 -3.48 10.25 3.17
N THR A 64 -3.60 11.22 4.06
CA THR A 64 -4.56 12.32 3.94
C THR A 64 -4.26 13.27 2.77
N GLN A 65 -3.05 13.21 2.21
CA GLN A 65 -2.66 13.94 1.00
C GLN A 65 -2.98 13.16 -0.28
N VAL A 66 -3.42 11.91 -0.17
CA VAL A 66 -3.74 11.11 -1.34
C VAL A 66 -5.12 11.50 -1.87
N GLU A 67 -5.11 12.12 -3.03
CA GLU A 67 -6.31 12.39 -3.82
C GLU A 67 -6.53 11.33 -4.92
N PRO A 68 -7.78 11.18 -5.44
CA PRO A 68 -8.07 10.26 -6.54
C PRO A 68 -7.20 10.46 -7.78
N VAL A 69 -6.74 11.69 -8.04
CA VAL A 69 -5.84 12.01 -9.16
C VAL A 69 -4.49 11.31 -9.03
N HIS A 70 -3.97 11.11 -7.81
CA HIS A 70 -2.71 10.38 -7.59
C HIS A 70 -2.87 8.90 -7.93
N VAL A 71 -4.02 8.30 -7.61
CA VAL A 71 -4.33 6.90 -8.00
C VAL A 71 -4.44 6.78 -9.52
N ALA A 72 -5.08 7.73 -10.18
CA ALA A 72 -5.18 7.77 -11.64
C ALA A 72 -3.78 7.89 -12.30
N ALA A 73 -2.93 8.80 -11.82
CA ALA A 73 -1.58 8.99 -12.32
C ALA A 73 -0.70 7.75 -12.12
N PHE A 74 -0.84 7.06 -10.98
CA PHE A 74 -0.19 5.77 -10.75
C PHE A 74 -0.65 4.73 -11.78
N VAL A 75 -1.96 4.58 -12.01
CA VAL A 75 -2.51 3.64 -13.00
C VAL A 75 -1.98 3.93 -14.41
N GLU A 76 -1.96 5.19 -14.83
CA GLU A 76 -1.42 5.60 -16.14
C GLU A 76 0.08 5.26 -16.28
N THR A 77 0.86 5.44 -15.22
CA THR A 77 2.28 5.07 -15.20
C THR A 77 2.47 3.55 -15.32
N GLN A 78 1.60 2.78 -14.66
CA GLN A 78 1.65 1.32 -14.67
C GLN A 78 1.23 0.74 -16.03
N LEU A 79 0.26 1.35 -16.72
CA LEU A 79 -0.18 0.92 -18.06
C LEU A 79 0.93 0.97 -19.12
N LYS A 80 1.98 1.75 -18.90
CA LYS A 80 3.14 1.85 -19.81
C LYS A 80 4.06 0.63 -19.74
N THR A 81 4.08 -0.09 -18.62
CA THR A 81 5.08 -1.15 -18.37
C THR A 81 4.48 -2.49 -17.95
N GLN A 82 3.18 -2.53 -17.63
CA GLN A 82 2.51 -3.70 -17.05
C GLN A 82 1.33 -4.15 -17.91
N SER A 83 0.99 -5.43 -17.80
CA SER A 83 -0.20 -5.97 -18.47
C SER A 83 -1.49 -5.37 -17.92
N LYS A 84 -2.52 -5.22 -18.78
CA LYS A 84 -3.85 -4.75 -18.36
C LYS A 84 -4.44 -5.55 -17.17
N PRO A 85 -4.34 -6.89 -17.12
CA PRO A 85 -4.75 -7.66 -15.94
C PRO A 85 -4.02 -7.27 -14.66
N THR A 86 -2.69 -7.07 -14.72
CA THR A 86 -1.89 -6.65 -13.56
C THR A 86 -2.32 -5.28 -13.05
N VAL A 87 -2.53 -4.32 -13.95
CA VAL A 87 -2.98 -2.97 -13.57
C VAL A 87 -4.37 -3.01 -12.93
N LYS A 88 -5.30 -3.79 -13.51
CA LYS A 88 -6.65 -3.96 -12.94
C LYS A 88 -6.59 -4.56 -11.53
N LEU A 89 -5.72 -5.56 -11.30
CA LEU A 89 -5.53 -6.16 -9.99
C LEU A 89 -4.97 -5.16 -8.97
N ARG A 90 -3.96 -4.36 -9.35
CA ARG A 90 -3.38 -3.33 -8.48
C ARG A 90 -4.39 -2.23 -8.15
N LEU A 91 -5.18 -1.78 -9.14
CA LEU A 91 -6.24 -0.81 -8.91
C LEU A 91 -7.32 -1.34 -7.96
N ALA A 92 -7.74 -2.59 -8.12
CA ALA A 92 -8.68 -3.22 -7.19
C ALA A 92 -8.11 -3.27 -5.76
N ALA A 93 -6.82 -3.57 -5.62
CA ALA A 93 -6.14 -3.57 -4.32
C ALA A 93 -6.20 -2.22 -3.63
N LEU A 94 -5.88 -1.15 -4.36
CA LEU A 94 -5.89 0.21 -3.82
C LEU A 94 -7.31 0.63 -3.45
N ARG A 95 -8.30 0.40 -4.32
CA ARG A 95 -9.71 0.72 -4.03
C ARG A 95 -10.19 0.05 -2.74
N MET A 96 -10.03 -1.27 -2.64
CA MET A 96 -10.47 -2.01 -1.46
C MET A 96 -9.76 -1.55 -0.18
N LEU A 97 -8.47 -1.21 -0.26
CA LEU A 97 -7.73 -0.71 0.90
C LEU A 97 -8.20 0.70 1.31
N PHE A 98 -8.40 1.61 0.36
CA PHE A 98 -8.92 2.95 0.65
C PHE A 98 -10.34 2.89 1.21
N ASP A 99 -11.22 2.09 0.62
CA ASP A 99 -12.58 1.86 1.13
C ASP A 99 -12.56 1.34 2.58
N TRP A 100 -11.65 0.40 2.88
CA TRP A 100 -11.47 -0.14 4.23
C TRP A 100 -10.98 0.91 5.24
N MET A 101 -10.14 1.85 4.80
CA MET A 101 -9.64 2.94 5.64
C MET A 101 -10.71 4.02 5.89
N VAL A 102 -11.53 4.33 4.88
CA VAL A 102 -12.67 5.27 5.01
C VAL A 102 -13.71 4.70 5.98
N VAL A 103 -14.11 3.44 5.79
CA VAL A 103 -15.03 2.74 6.72
C VAL A 103 -14.44 2.66 8.13
N GLY A 104 -13.12 2.52 8.23
CA GLY A 104 -12.39 2.54 9.50
C GLY A 104 -12.14 3.93 10.10
N GLN A 105 -12.63 5.01 9.47
CA GLN A 105 -12.46 6.41 9.89
C GLN A 105 -10.98 6.83 10.04
N VAL A 106 -10.08 6.21 9.28
CA VAL A 106 -8.65 6.58 9.22
C VAL A 106 -8.43 7.72 8.22
N ILE A 107 -9.19 7.70 7.13
CA ILE A 107 -9.21 8.75 6.11
C ILE A 107 -10.59 9.41 6.17
N PRO A 108 -10.66 10.75 6.20
CA PRO A 108 -11.92 11.49 6.21
C PRO A 108 -12.71 11.37 4.90
#